data_AF-A0A537UR48-F1
#
_entry.id   AF-A0A537UR48-F1
#
_cell.length_a   1.000
_cell.length_b   1.000
_cell.length_c   1.000
_cell.angle_alpha   90.00
_cell.angle_beta   90.00
_cell.angle_gamma   90.00
#
_symmetry.space_group_name_H-M   'P 1'
#
loop_
_entity.id
_entity.type
_entity.pdbx_description
1 polymer ?
#
loop_
_entity_poly.entity_id
_entity_poly.type
_entity_poly.pdbx_seq_one_letter_code
_entity_poly.pdbx_strand_id
1 'polypeptide(L)'
;MIDSARLGLPDFTPGSVWLVGAGPGDPGLLSALALHALDRADVVVYDALVDPRILALAPAGAQLDYAGKRGGRPSPSQPDISARLIRLAREGRRVLRLKGGDPCVFGRGGEEALALAEAAIPFRIVPGITAGIGGLAYAGIPVTHRDINSAVTFVTGHSSGGAVPNGIDWEAIARGSPVI
;
A
#
# COMPACT_ATOMS: atom_id res chain seq x y z
N MET A 1 -2.20 7.74 21.56
CA MET A 1 -3.19 7.07 20.70
C MET A 1 -4.02 8.13 19.99
N ILE A 2 -4.40 7.87 18.73
CA ILE A 2 -5.32 8.75 17.99
C ILE A 2 -6.70 8.68 18.64
N ASP A 3 -7.31 9.84 18.87
CA ASP A 3 -8.70 9.93 19.33
C ASP A 3 -9.65 9.58 18.18
N SER A 4 -9.94 8.28 18.05
CA SER A 4 -10.82 7.74 17.01
C SER A 4 -12.23 8.34 17.07
N ALA A 5 -12.72 8.68 18.28
CA ALA A 5 -14.06 9.24 18.46
C ALA A 5 -14.14 10.66 17.91
N ARG A 6 -13.13 11.48 18.20
CA ARG A 6 -13.06 12.85 17.67
C ARG A 6 -12.93 12.91 16.15
N LEU A 7 -12.23 11.96 15.54
CA LEU A 7 -12.04 11.89 14.09
C LEU A 7 -13.12 11.08 13.36
N GLY A 8 -14.06 10.45 14.08
CA GLY A 8 -15.09 9.59 13.48
C GLY A 8 -14.51 8.43 12.67
N LEU A 9 -13.43 7.81 13.15
CA LEU A 9 -12.75 6.74 12.42
C LEU A 9 -13.60 5.46 12.42
N PRO A 10 -13.68 4.74 11.28
CA PRO A 10 -14.48 3.54 11.17
C PRO A 10 -13.89 2.39 11.98
N ASP A 11 -14.76 1.51 12.47
CA ASP A 11 -14.31 0.31 13.19
C ASP A 11 -13.52 -0.65 12.28
N PHE A 12 -12.41 -1.16 12.81
CA PHE A 12 -11.68 -2.26 12.21
C PHE A 12 -12.25 -3.59 12.73
N THR A 13 -13.27 -4.10 12.05
CA THR A 13 -14.04 -5.26 12.51
C THR A 13 -13.29 -6.59 12.32
N PRO A 14 -13.42 -7.54 13.26
CA PRO A 14 -12.97 -8.92 13.08
C PRO A 14 -13.51 -9.54 11.78
N GLY A 15 -12.67 -10.33 11.10
CA GLY A 15 -13.01 -10.97 9.84
C GLY A 15 -12.97 -10.05 8.61
N SER A 16 -12.36 -8.87 8.73
CA SER A 16 -12.16 -7.92 7.64
C SER A 16 -10.67 -7.69 7.33
N VAL A 17 -10.41 -7.20 6.11
CA VAL A 17 -9.06 -6.87 5.63
C VAL A 17 -8.95 -5.38 5.33
N TRP A 18 -7.93 -4.71 5.83
CA TRP A 18 -7.62 -3.34 5.44
C TRP A 18 -6.34 -3.33 4.60
N LEU A 19 -6.43 -2.87 3.34
CA LEU A 19 -5.31 -2.62 2.44
C LEU A 19 -4.81 -1.18 2.68
N VAL A 20 -3.67 -1.02 3.34
CA VAL A 20 -3.25 0.27 3.90
C VAL A 20 -1.90 0.69 3.36
N GLY A 21 -1.82 1.94 2.88
CA GLY A 21 -0.56 2.56 2.49
C GLY A 21 0.27 3.03 3.68
N ALA A 22 1.52 2.59 3.75
CA ALA A 22 2.49 2.96 4.77
C ALA A 22 3.22 4.28 4.47
N GLY A 23 3.00 4.86 3.28
CA GLY A 23 3.78 6.01 2.82
C GLY A 23 5.17 5.62 2.30
N PRO A 24 6.02 6.60 1.94
CA PRO A 24 7.31 6.35 1.29
C PRO A 24 8.43 5.93 2.28
N GLY A 25 8.16 5.89 3.59
CA GLY A 25 9.09 5.37 4.59
C GLY A 25 9.05 6.10 5.94
N ASP A 26 8.91 7.43 5.93
CA ASP A 26 8.83 8.22 7.17
C ASP A 26 7.52 7.91 7.92
N PRO A 27 7.56 7.44 9.19
CA PRO A 27 6.36 7.21 10.00
C PRO A 27 5.46 8.44 10.15
N GLY A 28 6.01 9.65 10.06
CA GLY A 28 5.26 10.91 10.09
C GLY A 28 4.32 11.11 8.89
N LEU A 29 4.48 10.31 7.83
CA LEU A 29 3.62 10.32 6.64
C LEU A 29 2.49 9.29 6.68
N LEU A 30 2.37 8.52 7.77
CA LEU A 30 1.21 7.65 7.98
C LEU A 30 -0.06 8.49 8.13
N SER A 31 -1.11 8.09 7.43
CA SER A 31 -2.42 8.70 7.64
C SER A 31 -2.97 8.35 9.03
N ALA A 32 -3.85 9.21 9.55
CA ALA A 32 -4.53 8.92 10.82
C ALA A 32 -5.26 7.57 10.79
N LEU A 33 -5.82 7.19 9.64
CA LEU A 33 -6.51 5.91 9.45
C LEU A 33 -5.54 4.72 9.39
N ALA A 34 -4.33 4.91 8.84
CA ALA A 34 -3.28 3.89 8.86
C ALA A 34 -2.81 3.60 10.29
N LEU A 35 -2.52 4.65 11.08
CA LEU A 35 -2.18 4.53 12.49
C LEU A 35 -3.29 3.86 13.30
N HIS A 36 -4.55 4.24 13.05
CA HIS A 36 -5.72 3.60 13.68
C HIS A 36 -5.83 2.11 13.38
N ALA A 37 -5.57 1.71 12.12
CA ALA A 37 -5.63 0.32 11.70
C ALA A 37 -4.49 -0.51 12.30
N LEU A 38 -3.28 0.06 12.32
CA LEU A 38 -2.08 -0.56 12.86
C LEU A 38 -2.20 -0.85 14.36
N ASP A 39 -2.78 0.07 15.11
CA ASP A 39 -3.05 -0.04 16.55
C ASP A 39 -4.10 -1.14 16.89
N ARG A 40 -4.95 -1.53 15.93
CA ARG A 40 -6.07 -2.48 16.15
C ARG A 40 -5.88 -3.83 15.48
N ALA A 41 -4.89 -3.99 14.62
CA ALA A 41 -4.71 -5.20 13.84
C ALA A 41 -4.37 -6.40 14.74
N ASP A 42 -4.98 -7.56 14.46
CA ASP A 42 -4.55 -8.83 15.07
C ASP A 42 -3.34 -9.41 14.34
N VAL A 43 -3.23 -9.12 13.04
CA VAL A 43 -2.15 -9.54 12.17
C VAL A 43 -1.83 -8.45 11.15
N VAL A 44 -0.54 -8.15 11.00
CA VAL A 44 -0.02 -7.18 10.03
C VAL A 44 0.75 -7.94 8.96
N VAL A 45 0.17 -8.06 7.77
CA VAL A 45 0.80 -8.67 6.59
C VAL A 45 1.50 -7.58 5.77
N TYR A 46 2.84 -7.56 5.75
CA TYR A 46 3.61 -6.42 5.23
C TYR A 46 4.66 -6.76 4.16
N ASP A 47 5.00 -5.77 3.34
CA ASP A 47 5.96 -5.86 2.22
C ASP A 47 7.41 -5.63 2.68
N ALA A 48 8.37 -5.94 1.80
CA ALA A 48 9.79 -5.63 2.01
C ALA A 48 10.08 -4.13 2.20
N LEU A 49 9.25 -3.27 1.62
CA LEU A 49 9.48 -1.83 1.56
C LEU A 49 8.96 -1.07 2.79
N VAL A 50 8.32 -1.75 3.73
CA VAL A 50 7.79 -1.10 4.93
C VAL A 50 8.92 -0.89 5.94
N ASP A 51 9.11 0.37 6.36
CA ASP A 51 10.12 0.76 7.32
C ASP A 51 9.87 0.07 8.69
N PRO A 52 10.91 -0.52 9.34
CA PRO A 52 10.76 -1.16 10.65
C PRO A 52 10.19 -0.25 11.74
N ARG A 53 10.42 1.07 11.66
CA ARG A 53 9.87 2.04 12.61
C ARG A 53 8.34 2.13 12.51
N ILE A 54 7.78 1.89 11.33
CA ILE A 54 6.33 1.78 11.15
C ILE A 54 5.83 0.50 11.80
N LEU A 55 6.49 -0.64 11.55
CA LEU A 55 6.11 -1.93 12.15
C LEU A 55 6.15 -1.91 13.68
N ALA A 56 7.08 -1.15 14.26
CA ALA A 56 7.22 -0.96 15.70
C ALA A 56 6.04 -0.22 16.36
N LEU A 57 5.16 0.41 15.58
CA LEU A 57 3.93 1.04 16.08
C LEU A 57 2.78 0.04 16.25
N ALA A 58 2.90 -1.19 15.74
CA ALA A 58 1.92 -2.24 15.98
C ALA A 58 1.95 -2.66 17.48
N PRO A 59 0.80 -3.03 18.07
CA PRO A 59 0.77 -3.44 19.46
C PRO A 59 1.53 -4.76 19.65
N ALA A 60 2.09 -4.99 20.85
CA ALA A 60 2.91 -6.16 21.14
C ALA A 60 2.20 -7.52 20.90
N GLY A 61 0.87 -7.55 20.94
CA GLY A 61 0.07 -8.74 20.64
C GLY A 61 -0.23 -8.97 19.16
N ALA A 62 0.07 -8.00 18.27
CA ALA A 62 -0.15 -8.16 16.84
C ALA A 62 0.90 -9.10 16.24
N GLN A 63 0.43 -10.07 15.45
CA GLN A 63 1.34 -10.92 14.69
C GLN A 63 1.90 -10.14 13.49
N LEU A 64 3.21 -9.92 13.45
CA LEU A 64 3.88 -9.35 12.28
C LEU A 64 4.21 -10.46 11.28
N ASP A 65 3.67 -10.33 10.08
CA ASP A 65 3.70 -11.36 9.07
C ASP A 65 4.29 -10.86 7.74
N TYR A 66 5.50 -11.29 7.44
CA TYR A 66 6.19 -10.84 6.25
C TYR A 66 5.61 -11.51 4.99
N ALA A 67 5.22 -10.71 4.01
CA ALA A 67 4.71 -11.18 2.72
C ALA A 67 5.81 -11.43 1.67
N GLY A 68 7.07 -11.10 1.98
CA GLY A 68 8.23 -11.43 1.15
C GLY A 68 8.90 -12.76 1.56
N LYS A 69 10.10 -13.03 1.01
CA LYS A 69 10.82 -14.29 1.21
C LYS A 69 11.50 -14.39 2.58
N ARG A 70 11.49 -15.58 3.20
CA ARG A 70 12.59 -16.03 4.06
C ARG A 70 13.50 -16.96 3.24
N GLY A 71 14.74 -16.53 2.94
CA GLY A 71 15.82 -17.37 2.42
C GLY A 71 15.65 -18.01 1.03
N GLY A 72 16.06 -17.30 -0.03
CA GLY A 72 16.43 -17.91 -1.34
C GLY A 72 15.34 -18.56 -2.21
N ARG A 73 14.11 -18.74 -1.73
CA ARG A 73 12.99 -19.38 -2.48
C ARG A 73 12.36 -18.46 -3.54
N PRO A 74 11.59 -18.95 -4.53
CA PRO A 74 10.80 -18.11 -5.43
C PRO A 74 9.83 -17.21 -4.65
N SER A 75 9.55 -16.00 -5.15
CA SER A 75 8.63 -15.07 -4.46
C SER A 75 7.24 -15.70 -4.38
N PRO A 76 6.50 -15.57 -3.26
CA PRO A 76 5.10 -15.92 -3.26
C PRO A 76 4.42 -15.15 -4.39
N SER A 77 3.63 -15.88 -5.17
CA SER A 77 2.83 -15.25 -6.20
C SER A 77 1.81 -14.34 -5.51
N GLN A 78 1.35 -13.29 -6.19
CA GLN A 78 0.30 -12.44 -5.64
C GLN A 78 -0.97 -13.21 -5.24
N PRO A 79 -1.39 -14.26 -5.98
CA PRO A 79 -2.43 -15.19 -5.52
C PRO A 79 -2.17 -15.78 -4.12
N ASP A 80 -0.92 -16.11 -3.78
CA ASP A 80 -0.60 -16.69 -2.46
C ASP A 80 -0.81 -15.68 -1.33
N ILE A 81 -0.45 -14.42 -1.57
CA ILE A 81 -0.69 -13.33 -0.60
C ILE A 81 -2.20 -13.11 -0.44
N SER A 82 -2.95 -13.02 -1.53
CA SER A 82 -4.40 -12.83 -1.49
C SER A 82 -5.10 -13.99 -0.76
N ALA A 83 -4.74 -15.23 -1.07
CA ALA A 83 -5.27 -16.43 -0.39
C ALA A 83 -4.98 -16.42 1.12
N ARG A 84 -3.79 -15.94 1.51
CA ARG A 84 -3.41 -15.77 2.91
C ARG A 84 -4.28 -14.73 3.62
N LEU A 85 -4.54 -13.58 3.00
CA LEU A 85 -5.41 -12.54 3.54
C LEU A 85 -6.82 -13.08 3.77
N ILE A 86 -7.37 -13.78 2.78
CA ILE A 86 -8.70 -14.42 2.86
C ILE A 86 -8.75 -15.42 4.01
N ARG A 87 -7.73 -16.28 4.14
CA ARG A 87 -7.66 -17.27 5.22
C ARG A 87 -7.68 -16.60 6.60
N LEU A 88 -6.80 -15.62 6.82
CA LEU A 88 -6.71 -14.91 8.10
C LEU A 88 -8.01 -14.18 8.46
N ALA A 89 -8.70 -13.61 7.46
CA ALA A 89 -10.00 -12.99 7.66
C ALA A 89 -11.09 -14.03 7.99
N ARG A 90 -11.10 -15.19 7.34
CA ARG A 90 -12.04 -16.29 7.66
C ARG A 90 -11.83 -16.89 9.04
N GLU A 91 -10.62 -16.77 9.59
CA GLU A 91 -10.31 -17.08 10.99
C GLU A 91 -10.83 -16.01 11.98
N GLY A 92 -11.54 -14.99 11.49
CA GLY A 92 -12.13 -13.93 12.29
C GLY A 92 -11.12 -12.84 12.70
N ARG A 93 -9.94 -12.77 12.09
CA ARG A 93 -8.91 -11.78 12.47
C ARG A 93 -9.14 -10.42 11.82
N ARG A 94 -8.70 -9.35 12.49
CA ARG A 94 -8.52 -8.00 11.91
C ARG A 94 -7.21 -7.97 11.14
N VAL A 95 -7.28 -8.11 9.82
CA VAL A 95 -6.10 -8.31 8.97
C VAL A 95 -5.65 -7.00 8.34
N LEU A 96 -4.50 -6.49 8.74
CA LEU A 96 -3.90 -5.31 8.12
C LEU A 96 -2.91 -5.73 7.03
N ARG A 97 -3.25 -5.49 5.77
CA ARG A 97 -2.30 -5.60 4.65
C ARG A 97 -1.58 -4.26 4.48
N LEU A 98 -0.39 -4.15 5.07
CA LEU A 98 0.39 -2.92 5.08
C LEU A 98 1.36 -2.88 3.88
N LYS A 99 1.20 -1.89 3.01
CA LYS A 99 1.89 -1.80 1.72
C LYS A 99 2.74 -0.54 1.65
N GLY A 100 3.92 -0.62 1.02
CA GLY A 100 4.76 0.57 0.80
C GLY A 100 4.06 1.61 -0.10
N GLY A 101 4.19 2.89 0.22
CA GLY A 101 3.57 3.98 -0.54
C GLY A 101 2.04 3.97 -0.43
N ASP A 102 1.38 3.88 -1.59
CA ASP A 102 -0.07 3.80 -1.72
C ASP A 102 -0.50 2.43 -2.29
N PRO A 103 -1.56 1.78 -1.78
CA PRO A 103 -1.99 0.46 -2.26
C PRO A 103 -2.31 0.41 -3.77
N CYS A 104 -2.76 1.53 -4.35
CA CYS A 104 -3.29 1.63 -5.70
C CYS A 104 -2.29 2.22 -6.71
N VAL A 105 -1.12 2.71 -6.27
CA VAL A 105 -0.06 3.21 -7.17
C VAL A 105 1.02 2.13 -7.34
N PHE A 106 0.90 1.32 -8.39
CA PHE A 106 1.80 0.19 -8.71
C PHE A 106 1.98 -0.84 -7.58
N GLY A 107 1.13 -0.79 -6.54
CA GLY A 107 1.21 -1.65 -5.37
C GLY A 107 0.43 -2.96 -5.50
N ARG A 108 -0.28 -3.20 -6.61
CA ARG A 108 -1.15 -4.38 -6.83
C ARG A 108 -2.31 -4.50 -5.82
N GLY A 109 -2.67 -3.42 -5.12
CA GLY A 109 -3.80 -3.41 -4.19
C GLY A 109 -5.14 -3.73 -4.87
N GLY A 110 -5.27 -3.42 -6.17
CA GLY A 110 -6.45 -3.79 -6.96
C GLY A 110 -6.63 -5.31 -7.11
N GLU A 111 -5.54 -6.06 -7.32
CA GLU A 111 -5.59 -7.53 -7.41
C GLU A 111 -5.97 -8.16 -6.07
N GLU A 112 -5.41 -7.63 -4.97
CA GLU A 112 -5.74 -8.06 -3.61
C GLU A 112 -7.21 -7.75 -3.28
N ALA A 113 -7.70 -6.55 -3.62
CA ALA A 113 -9.08 -6.13 -3.42
C ALA A 113 -10.08 -6.99 -4.21
N LEU A 114 -9.77 -7.31 -5.48
CA LEU A 114 -10.61 -8.15 -6.31
C LEU A 114 -10.75 -9.56 -5.71
N ALA A 115 -9.64 -10.18 -5.30
CA ALA A 115 -9.67 -11.50 -4.66
C ALA A 115 -10.47 -11.51 -3.35
N LEU A 116 -10.39 -10.42 -2.56
CA LEU A 116 -11.19 -10.27 -1.34
C LEU A 116 -12.69 -10.15 -1.65
N ALA A 117 -13.04 -9.37 -2.68
CA ALA A 117 -14.41 -9.21 -3.13
C ALA A 117 -15.00 -10.55 -3.62
N GLU A 118 -14.27 -11.28 -4.47
CA GLU A 118 -14.65 -12.61 -4.96
C GLU A 118 -14.84 -13.63 -3.82
N ALA A 119 -14.05 -13.52 -2.77
CA ALA A 119 -14.15 -14.37 -1.59
C ALA A 119 -15.20 -13.91 -0.55
N ALA A 120 -15.95 -12.83 -0.85
CA ALA A 120 -16.91 -12.19 0.03
C ALA A 120 -16.32 -11.74 1.39
N ILE A 121 -15.06 -11.31 1.38
CA ILE A 121 -14.38 -10.77 2.58
C ILE A 121 -14.57 -9.25 2.62
N PRO A 122 -15.16 -8.68 3.69
CA PRO A 122 -15.24 -7.23 3.85
C PRO A 122 -13.84 -6.61 3.86
N PHE A 123 -13.64 -5.56 3.08
CA PHE A 123 -12.36 -4.87 3.04
C PHE A 123 -12.47 -3.36 2.94
N ARG A 124 -11.38 -2.68 3.31
CA ARG A 124 -11.20 -1.24 3.16
C ARG A 124 -9.86 -0.95 2.50
N ILE A 125 -9.84 0.00 1.57
CA ILE A 125 -8.60 0.61 1.08
C ILE A 125 -8.36 1.90 1.85
N VAL A 126 -7.19 2.02 2.48
CA VAL A 126 -6.71 3.24 3.13
C VAL A 126 -5.56 3.79 2.29
N PRO A 127 -5.75 4.93 1.60
CA PRO A 127 -4.70 5.54 0.81
C PRO A 127 -3.47 5.90 1.64
N GLY A 128 -2.32 5.90 0.97
CA GLY A 128 -1.04 6.33 1.52
C GLY A 128 -0.38 7.39 0.66
N ILE A 129 0.66 8.03 1.19
CA ILE A 129 1.46 8.97 0.40
C ILE A 129 2.35 8.16 -0.56
N THR A 130 2.15 8.32 -1.86
CA THR A 130 3.01 7.65 -2.86
C THR A 130 4.40 8.28 -2.94
N ALA A 131 5.41 7.46 -3.22
CA ALA A 131 6.80 7.89 -3.37
C ALA A 131 6.98 8.92 -4.51
N GLY A 132 6.23 8.79 -5.61
CA GLY A 132 6.32 9.73 -6.73
C GLY A 132 5.73 11.11 -6.46
N ILE A 133 5.13 11.37 -5.29
CA ILE A 133 4.72 12.72 -4.85
C ILE A 133 5.45 13.08 -3.55
N GLY A 134 5.21 12.32 -2.49
CA GLY A 134 5.78 12.61 -1.17
C GLY A 134 7.30 12.44 -1.13
N GLY A 135 7.83 11.42 -1.81
CA GLY A 135 9.27 11.22 -1.91
C GLY A 135 9.97 12.36 -2.65
N LEU A 136 9.39 12.82 -3.77
CA LEU A 136 9.93 13.97 -4.52
C LEU A 136 9.87 15.27 -3.71
N ALA A 137 8.80 15.48 -2.93
CA ALA A 137 8.70 16.65 -2.05
C ALA A 137 9.84 16.71 -1.03
N TYR A 138 10.27 15.57 -0.48
CA TYR A 138 11.40 15.49 0.45
C TYR A 138 12.76 15.77 -0.24
N ALA A 139 12.82 15.67 -1.56
CA ALA A 139 13.96 16.07 -2.38
C ALA A 139 13.84 17.53 -2.91
N GLY A 140 12.79 18.27 -2.53
CA GLY A 140 12.56 19.63 -3.01
C GLY A 140 12.05 19.72 -4.46
N ILE A 141 11.50 18.63 -4.99
CA ILE A 141 11.01 18.54 -6.38
C ILE A 141 9.48 18.45 -6.35
N PRO A 142 8.75 19.54 -6.62
CA PRO A 142 7.30 19.47 -6.77
C PRO A 142 6.94 18.76 -8.07
N VAL A 143 5.96 17.85 -8.03
CA VAL A 143 5.48 17.15 -9.24
C VAL A 143 4.81 18.08 -10.24
N THR A 144 4.28 19.21 -9.77
CA THR A 144 3.68 20.23 -10.60
C THR A 144 4.19 21.61 -10.26
N HIS A 145 4.29 22.46 -11.28
CA HIS A 145 4.51 23.88 -11.11
C HIS A 145 3.71 24.62 -12.20
N ARG A 146 3.00 25.67 -11.82
CA ARG A 146 2.04 26.38 -12.68
C ARG A 146 2.63 26.77 -14.03
N ASP A 147 3.87 27.23 -14.04
CA ASP A 147 4.56 27.72 -15.24
C ASP A 147 5.36 26.62 -15.98
N ILE A 148 5.38 25.38 -15.47
CA ILE A 148 6.17 24.28 -16.06
C ILE A 148 5.24 23.25 -16.70
N ASN A 149 4.21 22.78 -15.98
CA ASN A 149 3.36 21.71 -16.47
C ASN A 149 1.91 21.83 -15.97
N SER A 150 0.99 21.26 -16.75
CA SER A 150 -0.43 21.08 -16.41
C SER A 150 -0.83 19.60 -16.35
N ALA A 151 0.11 18.69 -16.62
CA ALA A 151 -0.07 17.25 -16.63
C ALA A 151 1.15 16.54 -16.02
N VAL A 152 0.91 15.41 -15.35
CA VAL A 152 1.94 14.53 -14.79
C VAL A 152 1.56 13.09 -15.11
N THR A 153 2.53 12.30 -15.59
CA THR A 153 2.34 10.87 -15.86
C THR A 153 3.24 10.03 -14.97
N PHE A 154 2.63 9.06 -14.29
CA PHE A 154 3.33 8.06 -13.49
C PHE A 154 3.43 6.77 -14.33
N VAL A 155 4.64 6.21 -14.43
CA VAL A 155 4.90 5.02 -15.24
C VAL A 155 5.67 4.01 -14.42
N THR A 156 5.33 2.72 -14.54
CA THR A 156 6.16 1.65 -14.00
C THR A 156 7.20 1.22 -15.03
N GLY A 157 8.46 1.18 -14.61
CA GLY A 157 9.54 0.60 -15.41
C GLY A 157 9.56 -0.93 -15.40
N HIS A 158 8.70 -1.57 -14.62
CA HIS A 158 8.67 -3.02 -14.45
C HIS A 158 7.25 -3.57 -14.64
N SER A 159 7.15 -4.61 -15.46
CA SER A 159 6.00 -5.51 -15.53
C SER A 159 6.07 -6.56 -14.43
N SER A 160 5.01 -7.37 -14.31
CA SER A 160 4.99 -8.56 -13.44
C SER A 160 6.14 -9.54 -13.72
N GLY A 161 6.71 -9.52 -14.94
CA GLY A 161 7.87 -10.32 -15.34
C GLY A 161 9.23 -9.63 -15.18
N GLY A 162 9.28 -8.42 -14.61
CA GLY A 162 10.52 -7.66 -14.40
C GLY A 162 11.08 -6.95 -15.64
N ALA A 163 10.53 -7.20 -16.84
CA ALA A 163 10.84 -6.42 -18.03
C ALA A 163 10.00 -5.13 -18.09
N VAL A 164 10.43 -4.12 -18.85
CA VAL A 164 9.61 -2.95 -19.16
C VAL A 164 8.28 -3.41 -19.79
N PRO A 165 7.11 -2.92 -19.33
CA PRO A 165 5.83 -3.37 -19.86
C PRO A 165 5.72 -3.12 -21.37
N ASN A 166 5.42 -4.18 -22.12
CA ASN A 166 5.07 -4.08 -23.54
C ASN A 166 3.69 -3.42 -23.64
N GLY A 167 3.58 -2.32 -24.38
CA GLY A 167 2.32 -1.60 -24.58
C GLY A 167 2.28 -0.18 -24.00
N ILE A 168 3.38 0.31 -23.43
CA ILE A 168 3.50 1.73 -23.08
C ILE A 168 3.81 2.52 -24.37
N ASP A 169 2.91 3.44 -24.73
CA ASP A 169 3.15 4.40 -25.82
C ASP A 169 4.03 5.55 -25.32
N TRP A 170 5.34 5.35 -25.47
CA TRP A 170 6.35 6.33 -25.04
C TRP A 170 6.25 7.65 -25.78
N GLU A 171 5.87 7.64 -27.06
CA GLU A 171 5.73 8.87 -27.81
C GLU A 171 4.53 9.69 -27.34
N ALA A 172 3.41 9.04 -27.04
CA ALA A 172 2.25 9.72 -26.47
C ALA A 172 2.56 10.30 -25.09
N ILE A 173 3.30 9.60 -24.24
CA ILE A 173 3.74 10.12 -22.94
C ILE A 173 4.63 11.35 -23.13
N ALA A 174 5.62 11.29 -24.03
CA ALA A 174 6.52 12.40 -24.32
C ALA A 174 5.75 13.65 -24.80
N ARG A 175 4.70 13.47 -25.62
CA ARG A 175 3.84 14.57 -26.09
C ARG A 175 2.85 15.06 -25.02
N GLY A 176 2.33 14.17 -24.19
CA GLY A 176 1.25 14.44 -23.24
C GLY A 176 1.71 14.92 -21.86
N SER A 177 2.99 14.76 -21.52
CA SER A 177 3.58 15.20 -20.25
C SER A 177 4.68 16.21 -20.52
N PRO A 178 4.34 17.42 -20.99
CA PRO A 178 5.32 18.44 -21.28
C PRO A 178 6.11 18.76 -20.01
N VAL A 179 7.41 18.66 -20.16
CA VAL A 179 8.41 19.30 -19.29
C VAL A 179 9.12 20.35 -20.15
N ILE A 180 9.87 21.25 -19.52
CA ILE A 180 10.65 22.32 -20.17
C ILE A 180 11.37 21.86 -21.45
#